data_AF-A0A3M5WTQ7-F1
#
_entry.id   AF-A0A3M5WTQ7-F1
#
_cell.length_a   1.000
_cell.length_b   1.000
_cell.length_c   1.000
_cell.angle_alpha   90.00
_cell.angle_beta   90.00
_cell.angle_gamma   90.00
#
_symmetry.space_group_name_H-M   'P 1'
#
loop_
_entity.id
_entity.type
_entity.pdbx_description
1 polymer ?
#
loop_
_entity_poly.entity_id
_entity_poly.type
_entity_poly.pdbx_seq_one_letter_code
_entity_poly.pdbx_strand_id
1 'polypeptide(L)'
;MPIFFRLRILSKAIFRYNSQRRSEMGFFLRRTNNEHPRLSQGAETKTKNEVSMSIALKQPTLTGQCVAEFLGTALMIFFGTGCVAALKVAGATFGLWEICIIWGMAVSMGIYLSAGISGAHLNPAVSIALSLFAGFEKRKLPFYISAQIAGA
;
A
#
# COMPACT_ATOMS: atom_id res chain seq x y z
N MET A 1 25.47 -3.14 18.81
CA MET A 1 25.28 -3.31 17.35
C MET A 1 25.38 -4.78 16.86
N PRO A 2 24.54 -5.74 17.30
CA PRO A 2 24.39 -7.01 16.54
C PRO A 2 22.95 -7.49 16.26
N ILE A 3 21.93 -6.89 16.88
CA ILE A 3 20.53 -7.36 16.79
C ILE A 3 19.88 -7.04 15.43
N PHE A 4 20.16 -5.85 14.87
CA PHE A 4 19.60 -5.42 13.59
C PHE A 4 20.05 -6.26 12.38
N PHE A 5 21.25 -6.85 12.45
CA PHE A 5 21.75 -7.71 11.38
C PHE A 5 21.05 -9.09 11.36
N ARG A 6 20.77 -9.64 12.55
CA ARG A 6 20.02 -10.91 12.69
C ARG A 6 18.56 -10.77 12.25
N LEU A 7 17.92 -9.64 12.52
CA LEU A 7 16.54 -9.39 12.11
C LEU A 7 16.39 -9.29 10.58
N ARG A 8 17.39 -8.71 9.89
CA ARG A 8 17.41 -8.58 8.43
C ARG A 8 17.61 -9.92 7.72
N ILE A 9 18.36 -10.84 8.32
CA ILE A 9 18.54 -12.21 7.81
C ILE A 9 17.24 -13.01 8.00
N LEU A 10 16.59 -12.88 9.16
CA LEU A 10 15.34 -13.58 9.44
C LEU A 10 14.20 -13.15 8.51
N SER A 11 14.07 -11.85 8.23
CA SER A 11 13.06 -11.32 7.31
C SER A 11 13.24 -11.83 5.88
N LYS A 12 14.49 -11.87 5.38
CA LYS A 12 14.81 -12.48 4.06
C LYS A 12 14.53 -13.98 4.03
N ALA A 13 14.77 -14.68 5.13
CA ALA A 13 14.47 -16.12 5.25
C ALA A 13 12.96 -16.38 5.23
N ILE A 14 12.16 -15.59 5.94
CA ILE A 14 10.69 -15.70 5.96
C ILE A 14 10.10 -15.39 4.58
N PHE A 15 10.59 -14.34 3.90
CA PHE A 15 10.14 -14.02 2.55
C PHE A 15 10.45 -15.13 1.54
N ARG A 16 11.66 -15.73 1.62
CA ARG A 16 12.04 -16.89 0.79
C ARG A 16 11.21 -18.13 1.11
N TYR A 17 10.97 -18.42 2.39
CA TYR A 17 10.13 -19.54 2.80
C TYR A 17 8.69 -19.40 2.27
N ASN A 18 8.11 -18.20 2.37
CA ASN A 18 6.75 -17.94 1.90
C ASN A 18 6.65 -17.98 0.37
N SER A 19 7.70 -17.53 -0.33
CA SER A 19 7.80 -17.64 -1.80
C SER A 19 7.88 -19.10 -2.27
N GLN A 20 8.66 -19.95 -1.59
CA GLN A 20 8.80 -21.38 -1.93
C GLN A 20 7.50 -22.16 -1.70
N ARG A 21 6.81 -21.90 -0.58
CA ARG A 21 5.51 -22.55 -0.28
C ARG A 21 4.43 -22.18 -1.31
N ARG A 22 4.46 -20.95 -1.83
CA ARG A 22 3.55 -20.49 -2.88
C ARG A 22 3.77 -21.22 -4.22
N SER A 23 5.01 -21.59 -4.55
CA SER A 23 5.30 -22.39 -5.75
C SER A 23 4.83 -23.85 -5.64
N GLU A 24 4.95 -24.49 -4.47
CA GLU A 24 4.50 -25.87 -4.27
C GLU A 24 2.98 -26.01 -4.30
N MET A 25 2.28 -25.04 -3.69
CA MET A 25 0.82 -24.99 -3.71
C MET A 25 0.28 -24.76 -5.13
N GLY A 26 0.99 -23.94 -5.92
CA GLY A 26 0.72 -23.76 -7.35
C GLY A 26 0.88 -25.06 -8.15
N PHE A 27 1.91 -25.85 -7.86
CA PHE A 27 2.12 -27.15 -8.51
C PHE A 27 1.05 -28.18 -8.12
N PHE A 28 0.65 -28.21 -6.85
CA PHE A 28 -0.41 -29.11 -6.37
C PHE A 28 -1.78 -28.80 -6.98
N LEU A 29 -2.17 -27.51 -7.01
CA LEU A 29 -3.40 -27.06 -7.65
C LEU A 29 -3.40 -27.28 -9.18
N ARG A 30 -2.22 -27.32 -9.80
CA ARG A 30 -2.07 -27.67 -11.22
C ARG A 30 -2.30 -29.16 -11.49
N ARG A 31 -2.05 -30.02 -10.50
CA ARG A 31 -2.24 -31.47 -10.60
C ARG A 31 -3.72 -31.85 -10.54
N THR A 32 -4.51 -31.18 -9.70
CA THR A 32 -5.95 -31.46 -9.54
C THR A 32 -6.80 -30.97 -10.72
N ASN A 33 -6.34 -29.96 -11.45
CA ASN A 33 -7.08 -29.39 -12.59
C ASN A 33 -6.93 -30.21 -13.89
N ASN A 34 -6.11 -31.27 -13.92
CA ASN A 34 -5.87 -32.06 -15.13
C ASN A 34 -6.83 -33.26 -15.34
N GLU A 35 -7.82 -33.45 -14.47
CA GLU A 35 -8.72 -34.61 -14.48
C GLU A 35 -10.08 -34.40 -15.20
N HIS A 36 -10.31 -33.26 -15.88
CA HIS A 36 -11.58 -32.99 -16.60
C HIS A 36 -11.44 -32.97 -18.15
N PRO A 37 -12.39 -33.54 -18.93
CA PRO A 37 -12.20 -33.80 -20.37
C PRO A 37 -12.20 -32.54 -21.25
N ARG A 38 -11.28 -32.51 -22.22
CA ARG A 38 -10.91 -31.37 -23.07
C ARG A 38 -11.60 -31.39 -24.45
N LEU A 39 -12.78 -30.78 -24.64
CA LEU A 39 -13.33 -30.63 -26.02
C LEU A 39 -14.04 -29.29 -26.35
N SER A 40 -13.87 -28.21 -25.57
CA SER A 40 -14.30 -26.86 -26.00
C SER A 40 -13.44 -25.69 -25.50
N GLN A 41 -12.28 -25.98 -24.90
CA GLN A 41 -11.51 -24.99 -24.15
C GLN A 41 -10.51 -24.18 -25.00
N GLY A 42 -10.24 -24.52 -26.26
CA GLY A 42 -9.11 -23.97 -27.02
C GLY A 42 -9.17 -22.48 -27.36
N ALA A 43 -10.36 -21.94 -27.67
CA ALA A 43 -10.53 -20.51 -27.99
C ALA A 43 -10.79 -19.67 -26.74
N GLU A 44 -11.61 -20.19 -25.82
CA GLU A 44 -12.01 -19.48 -24.60
C GLU A 44 -10.84 -19.37 -23.59
N THR A 45 -9.94 -20.37 -23.54
CA THR A 45 -8.78 -20.32 -22.64
C THR A 45 -7.73 -19.32 -23.09
N LYS A 46 -7.54 -19.06 -24.39
CA LYS A 46 -6.56 -18.07 -24.85
C LYS A 46 -6.98 -16.65 -24.47
N THR A 47 -8.26 -16.32 -24.69
CA THR A 47 -8.84 -15.04 -24.28
C THR A 47 -8.94 -14.89 -22.76
N LYS A 48 -9.36 -15.94 -22.03
CA LYS A 48 -9.40 -15.91 -20.56
C LYS A 48 -8.00 -15.77 -19.97
N ASN A 49 -6.98 -16.41 -20.53
CA ASN A 49 -5.62 -16.30 -20.01
C ASN A 49 -5.01 -14.93 -20.30
N GLU A 50 -5.22 -14.32 -21.48
CA GLU A 50 -4.73 -12.95 -21.74
C GLU A 50 -5.49 -11.90 -20.93
N VAL A 51 -6.81 -12.03 -20.78
CA VAL A 51 -7.64 -11.13 -19.97
C VAL A 51 -7.34 -11.30 -18.48
N SER A 52 -7.20 -12.52 -17.97
CA SER A 52 -6.81 -12.76 -16.58
C SER A 52 -5.37 -12.34 -16.29
N MET A 53 -4.43 -12.45 -17.23
CA MET A 53 -3.06 -11.92 -17.06
C MET A 53 -3.02 -10.39 -17.11
N SER A 54 -3.89 -9.77 -17.92
CA SER A 54 -4.03 -8.31 -18.02
C SER A 54 -4.74 -7.69 -16.81
N ILE A 55 -5.72 -8.40 -16.24
CA ILE A 55 -6.43 -8.01 -15.02
C ILE A 55 -5.56 -8.24 -13.78
N ALA A 56 -4.63 -9.20 -13.81
CA ALA A 56 -3.84 -9.57 -12.62
C ALA A 56 -2.68 -8.61 -12.27
N LEU A 57 -2.14 -7.78 -13.17
CA LEU A 57 -0.88 -7.06 -12.90
C LEU A 57 -0.74 -5.67 -13.54
N LYS A 58 -1.80 -4.85 -13.64
CA LYS A 58 -1.57 -3.44 -13.95
C LYS A 58 -1.02 -2.72 -12.72
N GLN A 59 0.31 -2.67 -12.62
CA GLN A 59 0.99 -1.90 -11.57
C GLN A 59 0.51 -0.44 -11.62
N PRO A 60 0.15 0.16 -10.47
CA PRO A 60 -0.33 1.52 -10.45
C PRO A 60 0.73 2.46 -11.02
N THR A 61 0.34 3.34 -11.93
CA THR A 61 1.25 4.28 -12.58
C THR A 61 1.83 5.25 -11.54
N LEU A 62 2.99 5.84 -11.84
CA LEU A 62 3.60 6.85 -10.98
C LEU A 62 2.65 8.01 -10.65
N THR A 63 1.88 8.45 -11.65
CA THR A 63 0.84 9.47 -11.46
C THR A 63 -0.24 8.99 -10.50
N GLY A 64 -0.71 7.74 -10.64
CA GLY A 64 -1.69 7.16 -9.72
C GLY A 64 -1.18 7.09 -8.28
N GLN A 65 0.09 6.73 -8.10
CA GLN A 65 0.76 6.74 -6.79
C GLN A 65 0.82 8.14 -6.18
N CYS A 66 1.20 9.15 -6.98
CA CYS A 66 1.26 10.54 -6.51
C CYS A 66 -0.14 11.08 -6.14
N VAL A 67 -1.16 10.78 -6.94
CA VAL A 67 -2.56 11.17 -6.64
C VAL A 67 -3.04 10.49 -5.36
N ALA A 68 -2.71 9.21 -5.14
CA ALA A 68 -3.07 8.50 -3.92
C ALA A 68 -2.38 9.09 -2.68
N GLU A 69 -1.11 9.46 -2.77
CA GLU A 69 -0.38 10.15 -1.70
C GLU A 69 -0.96 11.55 -1.41
N PHE A 70 -1.24 12.33 -2.46
CA PHE A 70 -1.90 13.64 -2.34
C PHE A 70 -3.25 13.52 -1.63
N LEU A 71 -4.13 12.64 -2.10
CA LEU A 71 -5.47 12.48 -1.52
C LEU A 71 -5.42 11.92 -0.10
N GLY A 72 -4.52 10.98 0.18
CA GLY A 72 -4.34 10.43 1.52
C GLY A 72 -3.84 11.46 2.52
N THR A 73 -2.86 12.29 2.13
CA THR A 73 -2.34 13.38 2.97
C THR A 73 -3.37 14.49 3.16
N ALA A 74 -4.11 14.86 2.10
CA ALA A 74 -5.19 15.83 2.17
C ALA A 74 -6.32 15.40 3.11
N LEU A 75 -6.73 14.14 3.06
CA LEU A 75 -7.73 13.60 3.99
C LEU A 75 -7.25 13.64 5.44
N MET A 76 -6.00 13.22 5.68
CA MET A 76 -5.40 13.24 7.00
C MET A 76 -5.38 14.67 7.59
N ILE A 77 -4.91 15.65 6.81
CA ILE A 77 -4.82 17.05 7.25
C ILE A 77 -6.20 17.70 7.36
N PHE A 78 -7.12 17.42 6.44
CA PHE A 78 -8.48 17.97 6.48
C PHE A 78 -9.19 17.61 7.79
N PHE A 79 -9.17 16.33 8.18
CA PHE A 79 -9.78 15.92 9.44
C PHE A 79 -8.96 16.32 10.67
N GLY A 80 -7.63 16.19 10.61
CA GLY A 80 -6.74 16.51 11.73
C GLY A 80 -6.69 18.00 12.08
N THR A 81 -6.62 18.88 11.08
CA THR A 81 -6.68 20.33 11.31
C THR A 81 -8.11 20.82 11.47
N GLY A 82 -9.09 20.15 10.86
CA GLY A 82 -10.52 20.45 11.00
C GLY A 82 -11.00 20.35 12.45
N CYS A 83 -10.56 19.33 13.20
CA CYS A 83 -10.93 19.24 14.63
C CYS A 83 -10.25 20.31 15.49
N VAL A 84 -9.03 20.70 15.16
CA VAL A 84 -8.33 21.82 15.83
C VAL A 84 -8.98 23.16 15.50
N ALA A 85 -9.41 23.36 14.26
CA ALA A 85 -10.16 24.54 13.84
C ALA A 85 -11.54 24.59 14.52
N ALA A 86 -12.24 23.48 14.64
CA ALA A 86 -13.50 23.39 15.38
C ALA A 86 -13.31 23.74 16.87
N LEU A 87 -12.22 23.26 17.48
CA LEU A 87 -11.85 23.60 18.86
C LEU A 87 -11.57 25.11 19.03
N LYS A 88 -10.77 25.69 18.13
CA LYS A 88 -10.24 27.05 18.29
C LYS A 88 -11.20 28.15 17.80
N VAL A 89 -11.92 27.89 16.71
CA VAL A 89 -12.71 28.91 16.00
C VAL A 89 -14.21 28.67 16.19
N ALA A 90 -14.67 27.41 16.17
CA ALA A 90 -16.09 27.10 16.27
C ALA A 90 -16.59 26.93 17.73
N GLY A 91 -15.69 26.99 18.72
CA GLY A 91 -16.04 26.86 20.13
C GLY A 91 -16.41 25.43 20.56
N ALA A 92 -15.99 24.41 19.79
CA ALA A 92 -16.18 23.03 20.19
C ALA A 92 -15.32 22.70 21.42
N THR A 93 -15.85 21.91 22.35
CA THR A 93 -15.10 21.44 23.52
C THR A 93 -14.58 20.04 23.24
N PHE A 94 -13.29 19.95 22.89
CA PHE A 94 -12.58 18.68 22.75
C PHE A 94 -11.46 18.60 23.78
N GLY A 95 -11.38 17.48 24.49
CA GLY A 95 -10.22 17.15 25.30
C GLY A 95 -9.09 16.56 24.45
N LEU A 96 -7.96 16.28 25.10
CA LEU A 96 -6.81 15.67 24.43
C LEU A 96 -7.15 14.30 23.84
N TRP A 97 -8.00 13.53 24.53
CA TRP A 97 -8.42 12.20 24.11
C TRP A 97 -9.17 12.23 22.78
N GLU A 98 -10.15 13.12 22.65
CA GLU A 98 -10.97 13.28 21.45
C GLU A 98 -10.12 13.69 20.25
N ILE A 99 -9.20 14.64 20.45
CA ILE A 99 -8.29 15.11 19.40
C ILE A 99 -7.39 13.95 18.93
N CYS A 100 -6.85 13.16 19.85
CA CYS A 100 -6.02 11.99 19.53
C CYS A 100 -6.79 10.93 18.73
N ILE A 101 -8.03 10.64 19.11
CA ILE A 101 -8.87 9.68 18.38
C ILE A 101 -9.21 10.19 16.97
N ILE A 102 -9.55 11.47 16.83
CA ILE A 102 -9.83 12.06 15.51
C ILE A 102 -8.60 11.99 14.60
N TRP A 103 -7.41 12.32 15.13
CA TRP A 103 -6.16 12.17 14.39
C TRP A 103 -5.87 10.73 14.00
N GLY A 104 -6.07 9.78 14.92
CA GLY A 104 -5.90 8.35 14.64
C GLY A 104 -6.83 7.87 13.52
N MET A 105 -8.10 8.26 13.56
CA MET A 105 -9.09 7.93 12.54
C MET A 105 -8.76 8.58 11.18
N ALA A 106 -8.31 9.83 11.18
CA ALA A 106 -7.89 10.55 9.97
C ALA A 106 -6.72 9.83 9.27
N VAL A 107 -5.70 9.42 10.04
CA VAL A 107 -4.56 8.65 9.54
C VAL A 107 -5.01 7.29 9.00
N SER A 108 -5.83 6.54 9.74
CA SER A 108 -6.36 5.24 9.28
C SER A 108 -7.12 5.36 7.97
N MET A 109 -7.97 6.39 7.82
CA MET A 109 -8.73 6.62 6.60
C MET A 109 -7.81 6.95 5.41
N GLY A 110 -6.79 7.80 5.63
CA GLY A 110 -5.78 8.10 4.62
C GLY A 110 -5.02 6.86 4.17
N ILE A 111 -4.67 5.96 5.10
CA ILE A 111 -4.02 4.69 4.81
C ILE A 111 -4.94 3.79 3.99
N TYR A 112 -6.19 3.59 4.41
CA TYR A 112 -7.13 2.75 3.67
C TYR A 112 -7.38 3.23 2.24
N LEU A 113 -7.38 4.54 2.01
CA LEU A 113 -7.53 5.12 0.68
C LEU A 113 -6.30 4.87 -0.22
N SER A 114 -5.09 5.03 0.33
CA SER A 114 -3.86 5.11 -0.47
C SER A 114 -3.03 3.81 -0.50
N ALA A 115 -3.26 2.88 0.44
CA ALA A 115 -2.44 1.67 0.61
C ALA A 115 -2.45 0.76 -0.62
N GLY A 116 -3.59 0.65 -1.32
CA GLY A 116 -3.73 -0.20 -2.50
C GLY A 116 -3.01 0.32 -3.75
N ILE A 117 -2.62 1.61 -3.76
CA ILE A 117 -2.05 2.27 -4.94
C ILE A 117 -0.61 2.70 -4.69
N SER A 118 -0.34 3.50 -3.65
CA SER A 118 0.99 4.08 -3.38
C SER A 118 1.78 3.39 -2.29
N GLY A 119 1.12 2.56 -1.46
CA GLY A 119 1.68 2.00 -0.24
C GLY A 119 1.49 2.87 1.00
N ALA A 120 0.70 3.95 0.90
CA ALA A 120 0.32 4.83 2.01
C ALA A 120 1.52 5.39 2.82
N HIS A 121 2.43 6.10 2.15
CA HIS A 121 3.54 6.74 2.87
C HIS A 121 3.05 7.96 3.67
N LEU A 122 2.22 8.79 3.03
CA LEU A 122 1.50 9.96 3.55
C LEU A 122 2.35 11.00 4.30
N ASN A 123 3.67 10.83 4.29
CA ASN A 123 4.63 11.57 5.06
C ASN A 123 6.02 11.49 4.41
N PRO A 124 6.71 12.63 4.18
CA PRO A 124 8.05 12.66 3.62
C PRO A 124 9.07 11.84 4.42
N ALA A 125 9.00 11.86 5.75
CA ALA A 125 9.91 11.12 6.62
C ALA A 125 9.75 9.60 6.46
N VAL A 126 8.52 9.13 6.28
CA VAL A 126 8.20 7.72 6.03
C VAL A 126 8.72 7.30 4.65
N SER A 127 8.51 8.13 3.62
CA SER A 127 9.05 7.87 2.27
C SER A 127 10.57 7.75 2.27
N ILE A 128 11.27 8.63 3.01
CA ILE A 128 12.73 8.58 3.16
C ILE A 128 13.16 7.31 3.90
N ALA A 129 12.52 6.99 5.02
CA ALA A 129 12.82 5.78 5.80
C ALA A 129 12.64 4.51 4.96
N LEU A 130 11.56 4.40 4.19
CA LEU A 130 11.32 3.27 3.29
C LEU A 130 12.34 3.21 2.15
N SER A 131 12.83 4.36 1.67
CA SER A 131 13.89 4.40 0.67
C SER A 131 15.24 3.93 1.21
N LEU A 132 15.53 4.18 2.49
CA LEU A 132 16.77 3.75 3.14
C LEU A 132 16.73 2.28 3.59
N PHE A 133 15.61 1.82 4.15
CA PHE A 133 15.54 0.53 4.84
C PHE A 133 14.73 -0.54 4.09
N ALA A 134 13.70 -0.15 3.33
CA ALA A 134 12.77 -1.07 2.67
C ALA A 134 12.98 -1.20 1.15
N GLY A 135 13.96 -0.49 0.57
CA GLY A 135 14.29 -0.58 -0.84
C GLY A 135 13.34 0.19 -1.77
N PHE A 136 12.65 1.22 -1.26
CA PHE A 136 11.81 2.08 -2.08
C PHE A 136 12.65 2.90 -3.08
N GLU A 137 12.17 3.00 -4.32
CA GLU A 137 12.89 3.60 -5.43
C GLU A 137 13.16 5.10 -5.20
N LYS A 138 14.43 5.46 -5.00
CA LYS A 138 14.88 6.84 -4.73
C LYS A 138 14.46 7.85 -5.80
N ARG A 139 14.25 7.40 -7.05
CA ARG A 139 13.80 8.27 -8.16
C ARG A 139 12.35 8.74 -7.99
N LYS A 140 11.52 7.97 -7.27
CA LYS A 140 10.10 8.28 -7.00
C LYS A 140 9.92 9.20 -5.79
N LEU A 141 10.91 9.21 -4.90
CA LEU A 141 10.93 9.95 -3.66
C LEU A 141 10.59 11.46 -3.81
N PRO A 142 11.21 12.23 -4.72
CA PRO A 142 10.86 13.65 -4.86
C PRO A 142 9.43 13.87 -5.33
N PHE A 143 8.89 12.99 -6.19
CA PHE A 143 7.51 13.07 -6.65
C PHE A 143 6.52 12.79 -5.50
N TYR A 144 6.78 11.78 -4.69
CA TYR A 144 5.99 11.49 -3.49
C TYR A 144 6.01 12.66 -2.50
N ILE A 145 7.17 13.24 -2.22
CA ILE A 145 7.29 14.39 -1.32
C ILE A 145 6.51 15.58 -1.87
N SER A 146 6.62 15.89 -3.17
CA SER A 146 5.87 16.98 -3.78
C SER A 146 4.36 16.78 -3.70
N ALA A 147 3.88 15.55 -3.91
CA ALA A 147 2.46 15.22 -3.80
C ALA A 147 1.94 15.31 -2.36
N GLN A 148 2.73 14.86 -1.39
CA GLN A 148 2.41 14.95 0.04
C GLN A 148 2.37 16.40 0.51
N ILE A 149 3.33 17.23 0.11
CA ILE A 149 3.35 18.67 0.44
C ILE A 149 2.19 19.40 -0.23
N ALA A 150 1.84 19.06 -1.48
CA ALA A 150 0.69 19.66 -2.14
C ALA A 150 -0.64 19.25 -1.51
N GLY A 151 -0.71 18.04 -0.95
CA GLY A 151 -1.90 17.52 -0.28
C GLY A 151 -2.08 18.05 1.15
N ALA A 152 -1.01 18.42 1.83
CA ALA A 152 -1.04 18.99 3.18
C ALA A 152 -1.35 20.49 3.17
#